data_AF-A0A1B7X9C9-F1
#
_entry.id   AF-A0A1B7X9C9-F1
#
_cell.length_a   1.000
_cell.length_b   1.000
_cell.length_c   1.000
_cell.angle_alpha   90.00
_cell.angle_beta   90.00
_cell.angle_gamma   90.00
#
_symmetry.space_group_name_H-M   'P 1'
#
loop_
_entity.id
_entity.type
_entity.pdbx_description
1 polymer ?
#
loop_
_entity_poly.entity_id
_entity_poly.type
_entity_poly.pdbx_seq_one_letter_code
_entity_poly.pdbx_strand_id
1 'polypeptide(L)'
;MNRWLQILLELLPLQIFALSFRYVDVSQPDSWMMPFYAAAATALVTLAILVKKQVTPDPVIIGIDMYILLSAALLSGGTAGFPVLLADLKAAGILGVVFLVSLFLYGTKPQWLLVSHNKVPEKFAQAQLAVTAICFAVSFVFRENAFISGLLMLGVLYLARQVLCDQLSKFGFAEQAL
;
A
#
# COMPACT_ATOMS: atom_id res chain seq x y z
N MET A 1 8.47 17.77 -9.45
CA MET A 1 7.01 17.86 -9.26
C MET A 1 6.75 18.48 -7.89
N ASN A 2 5.72 19.30 -7.70
CA ASN A 2 5.44 19.84 -6.36
C ASN A 2 5.06 18.68 -5.42
N ARG A 3 5.62 18.64 -4.20
CA ARG A 3 5.48 17.54 -3.23
C ARG A 3 4.01 17.19 -2.94
N TRP A 4 3.19 18.23 -2.76
CA TRP A 4 1.75 18.07 -2.54
C TRP A 4 1.03 17.44 -3.73
N LEU A 5 1.47 17.76 -4.95
CA LEU A 5 0.91 17.19 -6.18
C LEU A 5 1.26 15.70 -6.31
N GLN A 6 2.47 15.30 -5.88
CA GLN A 6 2.87 13.90 -5.86
C GLN A 6 2.05 13.09 -4.85
N ILE A 7 1.92 13.58 -3.61
CA ILE A 7 1.11 12.92 -2.57
C ILE A 7 -0.35 12.79 -3.01
N LEU A 8 -0.91 13.83 -3.62
CA LEU A 8 -2.28 13.77 -4.17
C LEU A 8 -2.40 12.73 -5.28
N LEU A 9 -1.40 12.61 -6.15
CA LEU A 9 -1.39 11.63 -7.23
C LEU A 9 -1.25 10.19 -6.69
N GLU A 10 -0.38 9.98 -5.70
CA GLU A 10 -0.13 8.69 -5.04
C GLU A 10 -1.34 8.21 -4.23
N LEU A 11 -2.10 9.11 -3.61
CA LEU A 11 -3.28 8.75 -2.84
C LEU A 11 -4.54 8.62 -3.70
N LEU A 12 -4.49 9.03 -4.98
CA LEU A 12 -5.67 9.05 -5.86
C LEU A 12 -6.33 7.67 -6.02
N PRO A 13 -5.60 6.55 -6.23
CA PRO A 13 -6.23 5.23 -6.35
C PRO A 13 -6.96 4.84 -5.06
N LEU A 14 -6.35 5.11 -3.90
CA LEU A 14 -6.93 4.83 -2.59
C LEU A 14 -8.18 5.69 -2.33
N GLN A 15 -8.18 6.96 -2.74
CA GLN A 15 -9.34 7.84 -2.63
C GLN A 15 -10.50 7.34 -3.48
N ILE A 16 -10.22 6.93 -4.73
CA ILE A 16 -11.23 6.39 -5.63
C ILE A 16 -11.79 5.07 -5.08
N PHE A 17 -10.93 4.21 -4.53
CA PHE A 17 -11.36 3.01 -3.83
C PHE A 17 -12.30 3.33 -2.65
N ALA A 18 -11.92 4.27 -1.78
CA ALA A 18 -12.73 4.66 -0.63
C ALA A 18 -14.08 5.29 -1.01
N LEU A 19 -14.12 6.08 -2.10
CA LEU A 19 -15.35 6.68 -2.60
C LEU A 19 -16.29 5.64 -3.23
N SER A 20 -15.73 4.72 -4.02
CA SER A 20 -16.48 3.66 -4.68
C SER A 20 -16.96 2.59 -3.70
N PHE A 21 -16.27 2.39 -2.58
CA PHE A 21 -16.68 1.50 -1.49
C PHE A 21 -18.09 1.80 -0.96
N ARG A 22 -18.55 3.05 -1.02
CA ARG A 22 -19.90 3.45 -0.58
C ARG A 22 -21.03 2.77 -1.36
N TYR A 23 -20.72 2.23 -2.54
CA TYR A 23 -21.69 1.55 -3.41
C TYR A 23 -21.60 0.02 -3.32
N VAL A 24 -20.78 -0.52 -2.41
CA VAL A 24 -20.62 -1.95 -2.19
C VAL A 24 -21.77 -2.48 -1.35
N ASP A 25 -22.60 -3.33 -1.94
CA ASP A 25 -23.54 -4.16 -1.21
C ASP A 25 -22.82 -5.42 -0.72
N VAL A 26 -22.54 -5.48 0.58
CA VAL A 26 -21.81 -6.60 1.21
C VAL A 26 -22.54 -7.94 1.04
N SER A 27 -23.86 -7.92 0.79
CA SER A 27 -24.65 -9.12 0.54
C SER A 27 -24.45 -9.71 -0.88
N GLN A 28 -23.85 -8.93 -1.79
CA GLN A 28 -23.55 -9.34 -3.16
C GLN A 28 -22.04 -9.40 -3.40
N PRO A 29 -21.44 -10.59 -3.60
CA PRO A 29 -19.99 -10.73 -3.81
C PRO A 29 -19.45 -9.91 -4.99
N ASP A 30 -20.25 -9.75 -6.05
CA ASP A 30 -19.86 -9.03 -7.26
C ASP A 30 -19.82 -7.50 -7.09
N SER A 31 -20.44 -6.97 -6.04
CA SER A 31 -20.47 -5.52 -5.76
C SER A 31 -19.06 -4.96 -5.48
N TRP A 32 -18.13 -5.82 -5.09
CA TRP A 32 -16.73 -5.48 -4.84
C TRP A 32 -15.93 -5.23 -6.13
N MET A 33 -16.40 -5.70 -7.28
CA MET A 33 -15.71 -5.54 -8.56
C MET A 33 -15.52 -4.06 -8.93
N MET A 34 -16.57 -3.26 -8.78
CA MET A 34 -16.58 -1.85 -9.20
C MET A 34 -15.52 -1.01 -8.47
N PRO A 35 -15.40 -1.06 -7.12
CA PRO A 35 -14.33 -0.37 -6.41
C PRO A 35 -12.93 -0.77 -6.85
N PHE A 36 -12.69 -2.08 -6.98
CA PHE A 36 -11.37 -2.58 -7.35
C PHE A 36 -11.00 -2.21 -8.79
N TYR A 37 -11.93 -2.28 -9.75
CA TYR A 37 -11.66 -1.89 -11.13
C TYR A 37 -11.45 -0.38 -11.30
N ALA A 38 -12.27 0.45 -10.66
CA ALA A 38 -12.11 1.90 -10.72
C ALA A 38 -10.77 2.34 -10.09
N ALA A 39 -10.41 1.75 -8.95
CA ALA A 39 -9.15 2.03 -8.29
C ALA A 39 -7.95 1.45 -9.07
N ALA A 40 -8.08 0.26 -9.70
CA ALA A 40 -7.03 -0.34 -10.50
C ALA A 40 -6.72 0.48 -11.77
N ALA A 41 -7.76 0.95 -12.48
CA ALA A 41 -7.57 1.82 -13.64
C ALA A 41 -6.80 3.11 -13.26
N THR A 42 -7.11 3.66 -12.09
CA THR A 42 -6.45 4.88 -11.62
C THR A 42 -5.05 4.62 -11.05
N ALA A 43 -4.80 3.47 -10.42
CA ALA A 43 -3.45 3.00 -10.06
C ALA A 43 -2.56 2.86 -11.30
N LEU A 44 -3.06 2.27 -12.39
CA LEU A 44 -2.30 2.15 -13.64
C LEU A 44 -1.94 3.51 -14.24
N VAL A 45 -2.91 4.44 -14.27
CA VAL A 45 -2.69 5.80 -14.80
C VAL A 45 -1.67 6.56 -13.94
N THR A 46 -1.79 6.50 -12.62
CA THR A 46 -0.88 7.19 -11.69
C THR A 46 0.52 6.60 -11.74
N LEU A 47 0.67 5.27 -11.75
CA LEU A 47 1.95 4.59 -11.96
C LEU A 47 2.59 4.98 -13.29
N ALA A 48 1.83 5.01 -14.39
CA ALA A 48 2.35 5.42 -15.70
C ALA A 48 2.89 6.86 -15.68
N ILE A 49 2.19 7.78 -14.99
CA ILE A 49 2.65 9.16 -14.81
C ILE A 49 3.93 9.23 -13.97
N LEU A 50 4.01 8.49 -12.87
CA LEU A 50 5.17 8.46 -11.98
C LEU A 50 6.41 7.88 -12.69
N VAL A 51 6.23 6.78 -13.43
CA VAL A 51 7.29 6.18 -14.27
C VAL A 51 7.75 7.17 -15.34
N LYS A 52 6.83 7.83 -16.04
CA LYS A 52 7.17 8.86 -17.04
C LYS A 52 7.97 10.02 -16.45
N LYS A 53 7.70 10.37 -15.19
CA LYS A 53 8.41 11.44 -14.46
C LYS A 53 9.65 10.95 -13.70
N GLN A 54 9.98 9.66 -13.77
CA GLN A 54 11.08 9.02 -13.04
C GLN A 54 11.03 9.28 -11.51
N VAL A 55 9.82 9.35 -10.96
CA VAL A 55 9.60 9.53 -9.52
C VAL A 55 9.38 8.15 -8.90
N THR A 56 10.11 7.86 -7.82
CA THR A 56 9.95 6.62 -7.05
C THR A 56 8.77 6.78 -6.10
N PRO A 57 7.69 5.99 -6.24
CA PRO A 57 6.57 6.06 -5.32
C PRO A 57 6.95 5.50 -3.95
N ASP A 58 6.22 5.92 -2.94
CA ASP A 58 6.32 5.40 -1.59
C ASP A 58 6.02 3.87 -1.55
N PRO A 59 6.91 3.00 -1.02
CA PRO A 59 6.69 1.55 -0.89
C PRO A 59 5.36 1.10 -0.26
N VAL A 60 4.80 1.86 0.69
CA VAL A 60 3.50 1.57 1.31
C VAL A 60 2.39 1.82 0.29
N ILE A 61 2.48 2.92 -0.46
CA ILE A 61 1.55 3.22 -1.56
C ILE A 61 1.67 2.17 -2.67
N ILE A 62 2.88 1.76 -3.05
CA ILE A 62 3.09 0.67 -4.01
C ILE A 62 2.42 -0.62 -3.51
N GLY A 63 2.53 -0.92 -2.21
CA GLY A 63 1.86 -2.07 -1.60
C GLY A 63 0.33 -2.00 -1.70
N ILE A 64 -0.24 -0.82 -1.49
CA ILE A 64 -1.68 -0.57 -1.63
C ILE A 64 -2.12 -0.70 -3.10
N ASP A 65 -1.39 -0.10 -4.03
CA ASP A 65 -1.68 -0.19 -5.46
C ASP A 65 -1.57 -1.64 -5.96
N MET A 66 -0.54 -2.37 -5.53
CA MET A 66 -0.40 -3.81 -5.80
C MET A 66 -1.60 -4.60 -5.28
N TYR A 67 -2.06 -4.33 -4.06
CA TYR A 67 -3.26 -4.97 -3.51
C TYR A 67 -4.48 -4.72 -4.40
N ILE A 68 -4.70 -3.47 -4.82
CA ILE A 68 -5.82 -3.08 -5.67
C ILE A 68 -5.73 -3.78 -7.03
N LEU A 69 -4.56 -3.76 -7.68
CA LEU A 69 -4.33 -4.37 -8.98
C LEU A 69 -4.47 -5.90 -8.95
N LEU A 70 -3.89 -6.57 -7.94
CA LEU A 70 -4.02 -8.01 -7.75
C LEU A 70 -5.47 -8.41 -7.50
N SER A 71 -6.18 -7.64 -6.68
CA SER A 71 -7.59 -7.91 -6.38
C SER A 71 -8.47 -7.73 -7.62
N ALA A 72 -8.26 -6.67 -8.40
CA ALA A 72 -8.92 -6.49 -9.68
C ALA A 72 -8.64 -7.65 -10.65
N ALA A 73 -7.38 -8.07 -10.78
CA ALA A 73 -7.01 -9.18 -11.65
C ALA A 73 -7.69 -10.50 -11.23
N LEU A 74 -7.65 -10.84 -9.94
CA LEU A 74 -8.23 -12.07 -9.42
C LEU A 74 -9.77 -12.11 -9.51
N LEU A 75 -10.42 -10.96 -9.32
CA LEU A 75 -11.86 -10.80 -9.57
C LEU A 75 -12.20 -10.96 -11.06
N SER A 76 -11.38 -10.42 -11.96
CA SER A 76 -11.59 -10.57 -13.42
C SER A 76 -11.41 -12.00 -13.92
N GLY A 77 -10.51 -12.76 -13.30
CA GLY A 77 -10.28 -14.17 -13.62
C GLY A 77 -11.33 -15.13 -13.06
N GLY A 78 -12.34 -14.63 -12.33
CA GLY A 78 -13.38 -15.47 -11.74
C GLY A 78 -12.84 -16.46 -10.70
N THR A 79 -11.76 -16.11 -10.00
CA THR A 79 -11.09 -17.01 -9.05
C THR A 79 -12.06 -17.40 -7.93
N ALA A 80 -12.50 -18.67 -7.94
CA ALA A 80 -13.45 -19.16 -6.95
C ALA A 80 -12.89 -19.00 -5.52
N GLY A 81 -13.67 -18.38 -4.63
CA GLY A 81 -13.30 -18.16 -3.23
C GLY A 81 -12.51 -16.88 -2.94
N PHE A 82 -12.00 -16.17 -3.95
CA PHE A 82 -11.31 -14.89 -3.73
C PHE A 82 -12.23 -13.79 -3.16
N PRO A 83 -13.49 -13.63 -3.61
CA PRO A 83 -14.42 -12.69 -2.98
C PRO A 83 -14.68 -12.98 -1.50
N VAL A 84 -14.74 -14.26 -1.13
CA VAL A 84 -14.91 -14.70 0.28
C VAL A 84 -13.66 -14.35 1.08
N LEU A 85 -12.48 -14.60 0.53
CA LEU A 85 -11.20 -14.25 1.15
C LEU A 85 -11.05 -12.73 1.34
N LEU A 86 -11.48 -11.92 0.38
CA LEU A 86 -11.55 -10.45 0.52
C LEU A 86 -12.51 -10.03 1.63
N ALA A 87 -13.69 -10.65 1.70
CA ALA A 87 -14.68 -10.38 2.74
C ALA A 87 -14.22 -10.80 4.14
N ASP A 88 -13.39 -11.83 4.24
CA ASP A 88 -12.87 -12.37 5.51
C ASP A 88 -11.63 -11.60 6.00
N LEU A 89 -10.71 -11.28 5.08
CA LEU A 89 -9.50 -10.50 5.40
C LEU A 89 -9.77 -9.01 5.59
N LYS A 90 -10.81 -8.45 4.94
CA LYS A 90 -11.19 -7.03 5.06
C LYS A 90 -9.96 -6.13 4.92
N ALA A 91 -9.77 -5.17 5.84
CA ALA A 91 -8.64 -4.25 5.83
C ALA A 91 -7.27 -4.92 6.12
N ALA A 92 -7.25 -6.10 6.76
CA ALA A 92 -6.02 -6.84 7.02
C ALA A 92 -5.39 -7.37 5.72
N GLY A 93 -6.19 -7.62 4.68
CA GLY A 93 -5.70 -8.01 3.36
C GLY A 93 -4.77 -6.96 2.74
N ILE A 94 -5.12 -5.67 2.88
CA ILE A 94 -4.30 -4.55 2.38
C ILE A 94 -2.94 -4.56 3.08
N LEU A 95 -2.92 -4.62 4.41
CA LEU A 95 -1.68 -4.63 5.19
C LEU A 95 -0.84 -5.88 4.94
N GLY A 96 -1.47 -7.02 4.66
CA GLY A 96 -0.79 -8.26 4.28
C GLY A 96 -0.03 -8.10 2.96
N VAL A 97 -0.66 -7.51 1.93
CA VAL A 97 0.01 -7.27 0.65
C VAL A 97 1.08 -6.18 0.79
N VAL A 98 0.83 -5.12 1.57
CA VAL A 98 1.86 -4.11 1.88
C VAL A 98 3.07 -4.75 2.56
N PHE A 99 2.85 -5.70 3.47
CA PHE A 99 3.93 -6.47 4.10
C PHE A 99 4.71 -7.31 3.08
N LEU A 100 4.03 -8.07 2.22
CA LEU A 100 4.68 -8.89 1.18
C LEU A 100 5.48 -8.04 0.19
N VAL A 101 4.93 -6.91 -0.26
CA VAL A 101 5.61 -5.98 -1.15
C VAL A 101 6.82 -5.36 -0.46
N SER A 102 6.67 -4.94 0.80
CA SER A 102 7.79 -4.44 1.60
C SER A 102 8.88 -5.51 1.76
N LEU A 103 8.49 -6.76 2.05
CA LEU A 103 9.41 -7.89 2.20
C LEU A 103 10.18 -8.14 0.89
N PHE A 104 9.49 -8.08 -0.24
CA PHE A 104 10.12 -8.22 -1.55
C PHE A 104 11.08 -7.05 -1.84
N LEU A 105 10.64 -5.81 -1.68
CA LEU A 105 11.43 -4.62 -2.00
C LEU A 105 12.68 -4.50 -1.11
N TYR A 106 12.54 -4.70 0.20
CA TYR A 106 13.66 -4.60 1.13
C TYR A 106 14.51 -5.87 1.20
N GLY A 107 13.91 -7.05 0.98
CA GLY A 107 14.61 -8.34 1.06
C GLY A 107 15.38 -8.69 -0.20
N THR A 108 14.83 -8.43 -1.39
CA THR A 108 15.48 -8.76 -2.67
C THR A 108 16.35 -7.64 -3.22
N LYS A 109 16.21 -6.43 -2.67
CA LYS A 109 16.91 -5.21 -3.09
C LYS A 109 16.99 -5.08 -4.63
N PRO A 110 15.86 -5.03 -5.36
CA PRO A 110 15.88 -5.03 -6.81
C PRO A 110 16.59 -3.79 -7.35
N GLN A 111 17.80 -3.97 -7.88
CA GLN A 111 18.70 -2.88 -8.31
C GLN A 111 18.08 -1.92 -9.34
N TRP A 112 17.09 -2.38 -10.11
CA TRP A 112 16.37 -1.62 -11.14
C TRP A 112 15.25 -0.72 -10.60
N LEU A 113 14.72 -1.01 -9.41
CA LEU A 113 13.72 -0.21 -8.71
C LEU A 113 14.37 0.66 -7.61
N LEU A 114 15.58 0.28 -7.18
CA LEU A 114 16.33 0.84 -6.06
C LEU A 114 17.56 1.65 -6.48
N VAL A 115 17.59 2.23 -7.69
CA VAL A 115 18.73 3.07 -8.11
C VAL A 115 18.95 4.26 -7.14
N SER A 116 17.94 4.68 -6.34
CA SER A 116 18.12 5.61 -5.20
C SER A 116 18.32 4.95 -3.83
N HIS A 117 18.00 3.66 -3.67
CA HIS A 117 17.94 2.96 -2.38
C HIS A 117 19.23 2.25 -1.95
N ASN A 118 20.31 2.31 -2.73
CA ASN A 118 21.67 2.01 -2.24
C ASN A 118 22.09 2.87 -1.02
N LYS A 119 21.26 3.85 -0.64
CA LYS A 119 21.45 4.77 0.49
C LYS A 119 20.47 4.57 1.64
N VAL A 120 19.52 3.63 1.57
CA VAL A 120 18.62 3.36 2.71
C VAL A 120 19.34 2.47 3.71
N PRO A 121 19.57 2.93 4.95
CA PRO A 121 20.23 2.14 5.99
C PRO A 121 19.48 0.82 6.22
N GLU A 122 20.21 -0.28 6.30
CA GLU A 122 19.64 -1.61 6.54
C GLU A 122 18.76 -1.66 7.80
N LYS A 123 19.15 -0.93 8.85
CA LYS A 123 18.38 -0.78 10.09
C LYS A 123 17.01 -0.11 9.88
N PHE A 124 16.91 0.83 8.94
CA PHE A 124 15.62 1.45 8.59
C PHE A 124 14.72 0.44 7.88
N ALA A 125 15.25 -0.28 6.89
CA ALA A 125 14.49 -1.29 6.17
C ALA A 125 13.97 -2.39 7.11
N GLN A 126 14.80 -2.86 8.04
CA GLN A 126 14.41 -3.83 9.08
C GLN A 126 13.35 -3.26 10.03
N ALA A 127 13.50 -2.01 10.49
CA ALA A 127 12.52 -1.36 11.35
C ALA A 127 11.17 -1.17 10.65
N GLN A 128 11.17 -0.70 9.40
CA GLN A 128 9.96 -0.54 8.60
C GLN A 128 9.27 -1.89 8.38
N LEU A 129 10.01 -2.94 8.04
CA LEU A 129 9.48 -4.30 7.91
C LEU A 129 8.86 -4.81 9.20
N ALA A 130 9.54 -4.63 10.34
CA ALA A 130 9.05 -5.06 11.64
C ALA A 130 7.75 -4.33 12.02
N VAL A 131 7.69 -3.02 11.79
CA VAL A 131 6.48 -2.22 12.02
C VAL A 131 5.35 -2.70 11.11
N THR A 132 5.59 -2.91 9.81
CA THR A 132 4.57 -3.41 8.89
C THR A 132 4.07 -4.79 9.31
N ALA A 133 4.97 -5.68 9.76
CA ALA A 133 4.61 -7.00 10.27
C ALA A 133 3.71 -6.92 11.52
N ILE A 134 4.04 -6.04 12.47
CA ILE A 134 3.23 -5.80 13.67
C ILE A 134 1.86 -5.24 13.29
N CYS A 135 1.82 -4.24 12.41
CA CYS A 135 0.56 -3.64 11.95
C CYS A 135 -0.32 -4.67 11.25
N PHE A 136 0.26 -5.53 10.41
CA PHE A 136 -0.45 -6.65 9.79
C PHE A 136 -0.99 -7.64 10.82
N ALA A 137 -0.14 -8.10 11.76
CA ALA A 137 -0.55 -9.08 12.77
C ALA A 137 -1.70 -8.54 13.64
N VAL A 138 -1.59 -7.30 14.10
CA VAL A 138 -2.63 -6.64 14.89
C VAL A 138 -3.90 -6.46 14.04
N SER A 139 -3.77 -6.01 12.79
CA SER A 139 -4.91 -5.87 11.89
C SER A 139 -5.63 -7.20 11.64
N PHE A 140 -4.88 -8.30 11.50
CA PHE A 140 -5.42 -9.63 11.28
C PHE A 140 -6.14 -10.17 12.53
N VAL A 141 -5.58 -9.98 13.73
CA VAL A 141 -6.22 -10.38 14.99
C VAL A 141 -7.51 -9.59 15.23
N PHE A 142 -7.50 -8.29 14.95
CA PHE A 142 -8.64 -7.41 15.12
C PHE A 142 -9.46 -7.21 13.84
N ARG A 143 -9.42 -8.16 12.89
CA ARG A 143 -10.04 -8.03 11.56
C ARG A 143 -11.54 -7.72 11.60
N GLU A 144 -12.25 -8.16 12.63
CA GLU A 144 -13.67 -7.85 12.84
C GLU A 144 -13.93 -6.38 13.20
N ASN A 145 -12.94 -5.70 13.78
CA ASN A 145 -13.04 -4.29 14.11
C ASN A 145 -12.40 -3.43 12.99
N ALA A 146 -13.23 -2.97 12.06
CA ALA A 146 -12.80 -2.18 10.90
C ALA A 146 -12.02 -0.91 11.27
N PHE A 147 -12.30 -0.31 12.43
CA PHE A 147 -11.58 0.89 12.89
C PHE A 147 -10.14 0.57 13.30
N ILE A 148 -9.95 -0.50 14.07
CA ILE A 148 -8.62 -0.93 14.52
C ILE A 148 -7.84 -1.53 13.35
N SER A 149 -8.43 -2.47 12.61
CA SER A 149 -7.74 -3.21 11.55
C SER A 149 -7.37 -2.36 10.34
N GLY A 150 -8.21 -1.39 9.98
CA GLY A 150 -7.96 -0.48 8.86
C GLY A 150 -7.32 0.82 9.30
N LEU A 151 -8.15 1.74 9.78
CA LEU A 151 -7.77 3.14 9.96
C LEU A 151 -6.62 3.31 10.96
N LEU A 152 -6.68 2.64 12.11
CA LEU A 152 -5.68 2.79 13.16
C LEU A 152 -4.34 2.19 12.75
N MET A 153 -4.32 0.96 12.22
CA MET A 153 -3.06 0.32 11.79
C MET A 153 -2.43 0.99 10.57
N LEU A 154 -3.22 1.46 9.60
CA LEU A 154 -2.68 2.28 8.49
C LEU A 154 -2.10 3.60 8.99
N GLY A 155 -2.79 4.27 9.93
CA GLY A 155 -2.30 5.49 10.56
C GLY A 155 -0.98 5.27 11.32
N VAL A 156 -0.90 4.19 12.11
CA VAL A 156 0.32 3.81 12.83
C VAL A 156 1.46 3.50 11.86
N LEU A 157 1.20 2.75 10.78
CA LEU A 157 2.21 2.44 9.76
C LEU A 157 2.75 3.72 9.10
N TYR A 158 1.87 4.66 8.79
CA TYR A 158 2.26 5.94 8.18
C TYR A 158 3.05 6.83 9.15
N LEU A 159 2.59 6.94 10.40
CA LEU A 159 3.29 7.70 11.46
C LEU A 159 4.66 7.10 11.77
N ALA A 160 4.75 5.79 11.93
CA ALA A 160 6.01 5.11 12.19
C ALA A 160 7.00 5.33 11.05
N ARG A 161 6.52 5.31 9.80
CA ARG A 161 7.35 5.66 8.65
C ARG A 161 7.85 7.11 8.70
N GLN A 162 6.98 8.08 9.00
CA GLN A 162 7.39 9.49 9.15
C GLN A 162 8.46 9.64 10.23
N VAL A 163 8.27 9.01 11.39
CA VAL A 163 9.26 9.00 12.48
C VAL A 163 10.59 8.40 12.02
N LEU A 164 10.55 7.29 11.29
CA LEU A 164 11.76 6.64 10.79
C LEU A 164 12.47 7.51 9.73
N CYS A 165 11.73 8.20 8.85
CA CYS A 165 12.28 9.15 7.88
C CYS A 165 12.89 10.39 8.55
N ASP A 166 12.25 10.92 9.59
CA ASP A 166 12.76 12.05 10.39
C ASP A 166 14.02 11.68 11.17
N GLN A 167 14.13 10.43 11.62
CA GLN A 167 15.38 9.93 12.20
C GLN A 167 16.47 9.87 11.12
N LEU A 168 16.15 9.37 9.91
CA LEU A 168 17.09 9.30 8.81
C LEU A 168 17.65 10.66 8.37
N SER A 169 16.80 11.68 8.32
CA SER A 169 17.19 13.04 7.95
C SER A 169 18.12 13.67 8.99
N LYS A 170 17.92 13.39 10.28
CA LYS A 170 18.82 13.81 11.37
C LYS A 170 20.21 13.17 11.29
N PHE A 171 20.35 12.00 10.69
CA PHE A 171 21.64 11.32 10.48
C PHE A 171 22.35 11.73 9.17
N GLY A 172 21.90 12.77 8.48
CA GLY A 172 22.61 13.32 7.31
C GLY A 172 22.33 12.61 5.98
N PHE A 173 21.35 11.71 5.91
CA PHE A 173 20.88 11.09 4.65
C PHE A 173 19.84 11.95 3.91
N ALA A 174 19.85 13.26 4.18
CA ALA A 174 18.72 14.19 3.99
C ALA A 174 18.27 14.43 2.55
N GLU A 175 19.01 14.01 1.53
CA GLU A 175 18.62 14.29 0.13
C GLU A 175 17.83 13.16 -0.56
N GLN A 176 17.73 11.94 0.00
CA GLN A 176 17.21 10.79 -0.78
C GLN A 176 16.26 9.85 -0.04
N ALA A 177 15.78 10.23 1.16
CA ALA A 177 14.84 9.44 1.96
C ALA A 177 13.36 9.80 1.75
N LEU A 178 13.03 10.71 0.81
CA LEU A 178 11.68 11.24 0.57
C LEU A 178 11.37 11.34 -0.91
#